data_AF-A0A9D1AK98-F1
#
_entry.id   AF-A0A9D1AK98-F1
#
_cell.length_a   1.000
_cell.length_b   1.000
_cell.length_c   1.000
_cell.angle_alpha   90.00
_cell.angle_beta   90.00
_cell.angle_gamma   90.00
#
_symmetry.space_group_name_H-M   'P 1'
#
loop_
_entity.id
_entity.type
_entity.pdbx_description
1 polymer ?
#
loop_
_entity_poly.entity_id
_entity_poly.type
_entity_poly.pdbx_seq_one_letter_code
_entity_poly.pdbx_strand_id
1 'polypeptide(L)'
;MKMKRLLAGICCAAMALGAFTGCQSTGGNDGYNVAIVQLVDNGAFTEMRDAFIQEMRDLGYGEDEMTFDVLNAQGDTSTLN
;
A
#
# COMPACT_ATOMS: atom_id res chain seq x y z
N MET A 1 37.72 43.14 -5.63
CA MET A 1 36.86 42.44 -4.65
C MET A 1 35.44 42.10 -5.18
N LYS A 2 35.15 42.21 -6.49
CA LYS A 2 33.80 41.99 -7.05
C LYS A 2 33.59 40.57 -7.61
N MET A 3 34.66 39.87 -8.02
CA MET A 3 34.58 38.49 -8.57
C MET A 3 34.46 37.39 -7.50
N LYS A 4 34.97 37.62 -6.28
CA LYS A 4 34.94 36.63 -5.18
C LYS A 4 33.55 36.47 -4.54
N ARG A 5 32.65 37.46 -4.70
CA ARG A 5 31.28 37.42 -4.15
C ARG A 5 30.27 36.75 -5.08
N LEU A 6 30.60 36.63 -6.37
CA LEU A 6 29.78 35.94 -7.39
C LEU A 6 29.94 34.41 -7.33
N LEU A 7 31.14 33.91 -7.01
CA LEU A 7 31.40 32.47 -6.87
C LEU A 7 30.76 31.85 -5.60
N ALA A 8 30.61 32.64 -4.53
CA ALA A 8 29.99 32.18 -3.29
C ALA A 8 28.44 32.11 -3.40
N GLY A 9 27.82 32.91 -4.27
CA GLY A 9 26.36 32.92 -4.45
C GLY A 9 25.83 31.70 -5.24
N ILE A 10 26.63 31.18 -6.17
CA ILE A 10 26.24 30.04 -7.01
C ILE A 10 26.35 28.70 -6.26
N CYS A 11 27.32 28.56 -5.33
CA CYS A 11 27.44 27.34 -4.52
C CYS A 11 26.30 27.18 -3.50
N CYS A 12 25.73 28.28 -2.97
CA CYS A 12 24.61 28.20 -2.04
C CYS A 12 23.27 27.88 -2.74
N ALA A 13 23.11 28.28 -4.00
CA ALA A 13 21.91 27.96 -4.78
C ALA A 13 21.85 26.48 -5.23
N ALA A 14 23.02 25.82 -5.38
CA ALA A 14 23.09 24.40 -5.74
C ALA A 14 22.71 23.46 -4.58
N MET A 15 22.84 23.89 -3.32
CA MET A 15 22.46 23.07 -2.15
C MET A 15 20.98 23.19 -1.79
N ALA A 16 20.29 24.26 -2.19
CA ALA A 16 18.87 24.46 -1.91
C ALA A 16 17.95 23.54 -2.73
N LEU A 17 18.43 23.00 -3.86
CA LEU A 17 17.67 22.08 -4.72
C LEU A 17 17.84 20.61 -4.33
N GLY A 18 18.79 20.26 -3.46
CA GLY A 18 19.01 18.89 -2.99
C GLY A 18 18.20 18.50 -1.76
N ALA A 19 17.60 19.47 -1.06
CA ALA A 19 16.90 19.23 0.21
C ALA A 19 15.48 18.64 0.06
N PHE A 20 15.00 18.46 -1.18
CA PHE A 20 13.74 17.75 -1.48
C PHE A 20 13.95 16.35 -2.04
N THR A 21 15.17 15.80 -2.01
CA THR A 21 15.36 14.38 -2.34
C THR A 21 14.71 13.52 -1.26
N GLY A 22 13.53 13.03 -1.62
CA GLY A 22 12.72 11.99 -1.02
C GLY A 22 13.14 11.48 0.34
N CYS A 23 12.20 11.57 1.28
CA CYS A 23 12.00 10.47 2.21
C CYS A 23 11.74 9.23 1.34
N GLN A 24 12.80 8.55 0.93
CA GLN A 24 12.72 7.23 0.34
C GLN A 24 12.36 6.35 1.53
N SER A 25 11.07 6.08 1.68
CA SER A 25 10.59 5.03 2.55
C SER A 25 11.27 3.74 2.10
N THR A 26 12.37 3.37 2.74
CA THR A 26 12.96 2.02 2.66
C THR A 26 12.07 1.06 3.47
N GLY A 27 10.76 1.17 3.29
CA GLY A 27 9.79 0.15 3.70
C GLY A 27 9.59 -0.72 2.48
N GLY A 28 9.97 -1.99 2.57
CA GLY A 28 9.70 -2.95 1.51
C GLY A 28 8.22 -2.86 1.14
N ASN A 29 7.94 -2.75 -0.15
CA ASN A 29 6.62 -2.87 -0.73
C ASN A 29 6.20 -4.36 -0.67
N ASP A 30 6.25 -4.95 0.52
CA ASP A 30 5.66 -6.26 0.75
C ASP A 30 4.17 -5.98 0.87
N GLY A 31 3.46 -6.09 -0.26
CA GLY A 31 2.03 -5.87 -0.34
C GLY A 31 1.25 -6.61 0.75
N TYR A 32 0.03 -6.17 1.00
CA TYR A 32 -0.82 -6.72 2.02
C TYR A 32 -1.34 -8.10 1.62
N ASN A 33 -1.19 -9.09 2.50
CA ASN A 33 -1.83 -10.39 2.33
C ASN A 33 -3.01 -10.48 3.31
N VAL A 34 -4.23 -10.59 2.78
CA VAL A 34 -5.47 -10.58 3.56
C VAL A 34 -6.19 -11.92 3.39
N ALA A 35 -6.36 -12.66 4.47
CA ALA A 35 -7.20 -13.85 4.48
C ALA A 35 -8.63 -13.49 4.87
N ILE A 36 -9.60 -13.94 4.08
CA ILE A 36 -11.04 -13.83 4.36
C ILE A 36 -11.58 -15.25 4.59
N VAL A 37 -11.87 -15.57 5.84
CA VAL A 37 -12.37 -16.90 6.24
C VAL A 37 -13.88 -16.81 6.50
N GLN A 38 -14.65 -17.54 5.69
CA GLN A 38 -16.09 -17.66 5.83
C GLN A 38 -16.45 -18.98 6.51
N LEU A 39 -17.38 -18.96 7.49
CA LEU A 39 -17.86 -20.19 8.11
C LEU A 39 -18.61 -21.07 7.11
N VAL A 40 -19.45 -20.46 6.28
CA VAL A 40 -20.25 -21.12 5.26
C VAL A 40 -20.39 -20.17 4.07
N ASP A 41 -20.51 -20.72 2.87
CA ASP A 41 -20.85 -19.94 1.69
C ASP A 41 -22.36 -19.88 1.51
N ASN A 42 -22.87 -18.66 1.41
CA ASN A 42 -24.20 -18.35 0.95
C ASN A 42 -24.15 -17.08 0.11
N GLY A 43 -25.22 -16.80 -0.65
CA GLY A 43 -25.25 -15.64 -1.54
C GLY A 43 -24.95 -14.32 -0.82
N ALA A 44 -25.49 -14.10 0.38
CA ALA A 44 -25.29 -12.87 1.13
C ALA A 44 -23.84 -12.66 1.59
N PHE A 45 -23.17 -13.72 2.07
CA PHE A 45 -21.78 -13.62 2.53
C PHE A 45 -20.81 -13.49 1.36
N THR A 46 -21.09 -14.15 0.24
CA THR A 46 -20.34 -13.95 -1.01
C THR A 46 -20.46 -12.50 -1.50
N GLU A 47 -21.68 -11.94 -1.53
CA GLU A 47 -21.89 -10.54 -1.91
C GLU A 47 -21.16 -9.56 -0.98
N MET A 48 -21.20 -9.80 0.34
CA MET A 48 -20.48 -8.96 1.31
C MET A 48 -18.97 -9.02 1.10
N ARG A 49 -18.41 -10.21 0.87
CA ARG A 49 -16.99 -10.39 0.57
C ARG A 49 -16.60 -9.65 -0.71
N ASP A 50 -17.36 -9.84 -1.78
CA ASP A 50 -17.04 -9.26 -3.08
C ASP A 50 -17.14 -7.73 -3.03
N ALA A 51 -18.12 -7.19 -2.31
CA ALA A 51 -18.22 -5.75 -2.05
C ALA A 51 -17.03 -5.22 -1.24
N PHE A 52 -16.56 -5.95 -0.23
CA PHE A 52 -15.37 -5.57 0.53
C PHE A 52 -14.11 -5.54 -0.36
N ILE A 53 -13.88 -6.58 -1.16
CA ILE A 53 -12.75 -6.64 -2.09
C ILE A 53 -12.82 -5.49 -3.10
N GLN A 54 -14.01 -5.20 -3.61
CA GLN A 54 -14.19 -4.10 -4.56
C GLN A 54 -13.88 -2.74 -3.94
N GLU A 55 -14.37 -2.47 -2.72
CA GLU A 55 -14.07 -1.22 -2.02
C GLU A 55 -12.57 -1.06 -1.76
N MET A 56 -11.86 -2.14 -1.40
CA MET A 56 -10.41 -2.10 -1.21
C MET A 56 -9.68 -1.71 -2.51
N ARG A 57 -10.11 -2.26 -3.65
CA ARG A 57 -9.58 -1.88 -4.97
C ARG A 57 -9.88 -0.42 -5.30
N ASP A 58 -11.10 0.04 -5.02
CA ASP A 58 -11.53 1.42 -5.27
C ASP A 58 -10.75 2.44 -4.42
N LEU A 59 -10.31 2.03 -3.22
CA LEU A 59 -9.41 2.80 -2.35
C LEU A 59 -7.93 2.78 -2.79
N GLY A 60 -7.59 2.03 -3.85
CA GLY A 60 -6.24 1.95 -4.41
C GLY A 60 -5.44 0.72 -3.99
N TYR A 61 -6.01 -0.21 -3.23
CA TYR A 61 -5.39 -1.50 -2.90
C TYR A 61 -5.68 -2.52 -4.01
N GLY A 62 -5.15 -2.25 -5.21
CA GLY A 62 -5.18 -3.19 -6.33
C GLY A 62 -4.30 -4.41 -6.10
N GLU A 63 -4.31 -5.35 -7.04
CA GLU A 63 -3.63 -6.64 -6.93
C GLU A 63 -2.09 -6.54 -6.79
N ASP A 64 -1.50 -5.40 -7.20
CA ASP A 64 -0.07 -5.13 -7.02
C ASP A 64 0.29 -4.79 -5.56
N GLU A 65 -0.69 -4.34 -4.78
CA GLU A 65 -0.52 -3.87 -3.39
C GLU A 65 -1.22 -4.77 -2.38
N MET A 66 -2.25 -5.53 -2.77
CA MET A 66 -3.02 -6.38 -1.87
C MET A 66 -3.47 -7.67 -2.56
N THR A 67 -3.26 -8.80 -1.88
CA THR A 67 -3.77 -10.12 -2.30
C THR A 67 -4.77 -10.65 -1.29
N PHE A 68 -5.83 -11.30 -1.79
CA PHE A 68 -6.87 -11.91 -0.96
C PHE A 68 -6.84 -13.43 -1.06
N ASP A 69 -6.73 -14.10 0.08
CA ASP A 69 -6.95 -15.55 0.20
C ASP A 69 -8.33 -15.80 0.79
N VAL A 70 -9.20 -16.48 0.04
CA VAL A 70 -10.60 -16.69 0.42
C VAL A 70 -10.80 -18.14 0.81
N LEU A 71 -11.09 -18.34 2.09
CA LEU A 71 -11.21 -19.65 2.72
C LEU A 71 -12.65 -19.89 3.19
N ASN A 72 -13.09 -21.14 3.13
CA ASN A 72 -14.41 -21.54 3.62
C ASN A 72 -14.27 -22.75 4.54
N ALA A 73 -14.77 -22.62 5.77
CA ALA A 73 -14.76 -23.66 6.79
C ALA A 73 -15.87 -24.71 6.60
N GLN A 74 -16.74 -24.57 5.60
CA GLN A 74 -17.80 -25.52 5.21
C GLN A 74 -18.75 -25.89 6.36
N GLY A 75 -19.00 -24.97 7.27
CA GLY A 75 -19.81 -25.16 8.46
C GLY A 75 -19.08 -25.83 9.63
N ASP A 76 -17.82 -26.22 9.46
CA ASP A 76 -16.99 -26.81 10.50
C ASP A 76 -16.18 -25.73 11.23
N THR A 77 -16.65 -25.34 12.41
CA THR A 77 -15.99 -24.34 13.25
C THR A 77 -14.57 -24.70 13.68
N SER A 78 -14.16 -25.97 13.57
CA SER A 78 -12.78 -26.38 13.86
C SER A 78 -11.78 -26.04 12.74
N THR A 79 -12.30 -25.73 11.55
CA THR A 79 -11.52 -25.34 10.36
C THR A 79 -11.67 -23.86 10.00
N LEU A 80 -12.19 -23.05 10.93
CA LEU A 80 -12.33 -21.61 10.77
C LEU A 80 -11.03 -20.91 11.16
N ASN A 81 -10.02 -20.96 10.30
CA ASN A 81 -8.67 -20.41 10.54
C ASN A 81 -8.03 -19.74 9.33
#